data_AF-A0A2U2N1B0-F1
#
_entry.id   AF-A0A2U2N1B0-F1
#
_cell.length_a   1.000
_cell.length_b   1.000
_cell.length_c   1.000
_cell.angle_alpha   90.00
_cell.angle_beta   90.00
_cell.angle_gamma   90.00
#
_symmetry.space_group_name_H-M   'P 1'
#
loop_
_entity.id
_entity.type
_entity.pdbx_description
1 polymer ?
#
loop_
_entity_poly.entity_id
_entity_poly.type
_entity_poly.pdbx_seq_one_letter_code
_entity_poly.pdbx_strand_id
1 'polypeptide(L)'
;MSDAERQDLPERILEIAEVIGLDGAMRLVDHWGGLRLYIPEPDHITGAHPLARRLGLQRARALATTYEREKIDVPNCKPALHRAWDARLLEEKHAGASARQLAIRHGVTERTVWLALARARARAGSEDDSQADLFAEG
;
A
#
# COMPACT_ATOMS: atom_id res chain seq x y z
N MET A 1 0.80 -8.15 -10.66
CA MET A 1 0.45 -6.82 -10.10
C MET A 1 0.65 -5.81 -11.22
N SER A 2 -0.40 -5.06 -11.53
CA SER A 2 -0.51 -4.16 -12.69
C SER A 2 0.19 -2.82 -12.44
N ASP A 3 0.57 -2.12 -13.51
CA ASP A 3 1.27 -0.84 -13.45
C ASP A 3 0.55 0.23 -12.61
N ALA A 4 -0.79 0.15 -12.52
CA ALA A 4 -1.62 0.98 -11.65
C ALA A 4 -1.23 0.92 -10.16
N GLU A 5 -0.75 -0.24 -9.66
CA GLU A 5 -0.37 -0.38 -8.25
C GLU A 5 0.92 0.38 -7.91
N ARG A 6 1.70 0.79 -8.92
CA ARG A 6 2.90 1.63 -8.73
C ARG A 6 2.58 3.12 -8.66
N GLN A 7 1.53 3.58 -9.34
CA GLN A 7 1.16 5.01 -9.39
C GLN A 7 0.62 5.53 -8.06
N ASP A 8 0.04 4.66 -7.23
CA ASP A 8 -0.51 5.03 -5.92
C ASP A 8 0.49 4.90 -4.76
N LEU A 9 1.74 4.49 -5.05
CA LEU A 9 2.78 4.36 -4.03
C LEU A 9 3.49 5.71 -3.82
N PRO A 10 3.73 6.11 -2.55
CA PRO A 10 4.55 7.28 -2.27
C PRO A 10 5.94 7.13 -2.91
N GLU A 11 6.49 8.22 -3.46
CA GLU A 11 7.82 8.24 -4.12
C GLU A 11 8.90 7.54 -3.29
N ARG A 12 8.91 7.78 -1.97
CA ARG A 12 9.84 7.15 -1.02
C ARG A 12 9.77 5.62 -0.99
N ILE A 13 8.62 5.00 -1.27
CA ILE A 13 8.51 3.53 -1.40
C ILE A 13 9.03 3.03 -2.73
N LEU A 14 8.90 3.82 -3.79
CA LEU A 14 9.47 3.49 -5.09
C LEU A 14 11.00 3.52 -5.02
N GLU A 15 11.59 4.54 -4.38
CA GLU A 15 13.03 4.60 -4.10
C GLU A 15 13.53 3.38 -3.32
N ILE A 16 12.82 3.00 -2.24
CA ILE A 16 13.15 1.80 -1.47
C ILE A 16 13.00 0.54 -2.34
N ALA A 17 11.99 0.48 -3.20
CA ALA A 17 11.75 -0.64 -4.11
C ALA A 17 12.85 -0.77 -5.18
N GLU A 18 13.52 0.31 -5.57
CA GLU A 18 14.70 0.25 -6.44
C GLU A 18 15.88 -0.45 -5.77
N VAL A 19 16.03 -0.30 -4.45
CA VAL A 19 17.14 -0.89 -3.67
C VAL A 19 16.88 -2.35 -3.30
N ILE A 20 15.71 -2.65 -2.72
CA ILE A 20 15.40 -3.98 -2.16
C ILE A 20 14.40 -4.78 -2.99
N GLY A 21 14.00 -4.26 -4.14
CA GLY A 21 12.93 -4.79 -4.96
C GLY A 21 11.55 -4.47 -4.37
N LEU A 22 10.54 -4.46 -5.24
CA LEU A 22 9.16 -4.15 -4.87
C LEU A 22 8.60 -5.09 -3.79
N ASP A 23 8.86 -6.40 -3.86
CA ASP A 23 8.47 -7.36 -2.81
C ASP A 23 9.12 -7.02 -1.46
N GLY A 24 10.38 -6.58 -1.45
CA GLY A 24 11.06 -6.13 -0.24
C GLY A 24 10.42 -4.89 0.34
N ALA A 25 10.16 -3.88 -0.49
CA ALA A 25 9.51 -2.64 -0.09
C ALA A 25 8.09 -2.89 0.46
N MET A 26 7.31 -3.76 -0.18
CA MET A 26 5.98 -4.13 0.31
C MET A 26 6.01 -4.84 1.66
N ARG A 27 6.98 -5.73 1.91
CA ARG A 27 7.18 -6.37 3.22
C ARG A 27 7.61 -5.35 4.29
N LEU A 28 8.39 -4.35 3.90
CA LEU A 28 8.78 -3.26 4.79
C LEU A 28 7.54 -2.45 5.21
N VAL A 29 6.70 -2.06 4.26
CA VAL A 29 5.44 -1.33 4.52
C VAL A 29 4.45 -2.16 5.32
N ASP A 30 4.33 -3.45 5.04
CA ASP A 30 3.38 -4.31 5.76
C ASP A 30 3.71 -4.38 7.26
N HIS A 31 4.99 -4.44 7.61
CA HIS A 31 5.42 -4.59 8.99
C HIS A 31 5.70 -3.26 9.70
N TRP A 32 6.33 -2.29 9.04
CA TRP A 32 6.75 -1.01 9.61
C TRP A 32 6.04 0.22 9.02
N GLY A 33 5.02 0.03 8.17
CA GLY A 33 4.25 1.14 7.61
C GLY A 33 3.63 2.04 8.67
N GLY A 34 3.87 3.35 8.55
CA GLY A 34 3.45 4.36 9.52
C GLY A 34 4.45 4.57 10.67
N LEU A 35 5.61 3.90 10.63
CA LEU A 35 6.66 4.06 11.63
C LEU A 35 7.87 4.79 11.04
N ARG A 36 8.61 5.45 11.93
CA ARG A 36 9.93 5.98 11.65
C ARG A 36 10.98 4.96 12.05
N LEU A 37 11.61 4.34 11.07
CA LEU A 37 12.52 3.21 11.24
C LEU A 37 13.97 3.71 11.25
N TYR A 38 14.71 3.42 12.32
CA TYR A 38 16.16 3.60 12.32
C TYR A 38 16.84 2.48 11.53
N ILE A 39 17.72 2.85 10.61
CA ILE A 39 18.50 1.92 9.81
C ILE A 39 19.93 1.87 10.37
N PRO A 40 20.33 0.74 10.99
CA PRO A 40 21.70 0.59 11.48
C PRO A 40 22.67 0.36 10.31
N GLU A 41 23.97 0.45 10.59
CA GLU A 41 25.03 0.09 9.64
C GLU A 41 24.88 -1.37 9.14
N PRO A 42 25.27 -1.67 7.88
CA PRO A 42 25.12 -3.01 7.29
C PRO A 42 25.75 -4.13 8.13
N ASP A 43 26.88 -3.86 8.78
CA ASP A 43 27.62 -4.82 9.61
C ASP A 43 26.88 -5.19 10.90
N HIS A 44 26.01 -4.30 11.39
CA HIS A 44 25.15 -4.56 12.55
C HIS A 44 23.89 -5.36 12.17
N ILE A 45 23.60 -5.54 10.88
CA ILE A 45 22.51 -6.39 10.40
C ILE A 45 23.01 -7.83 10.30
N THR A 46 22.70 -8.60 11.35
CA THR A 46 22.86 -10.04 11.41
C THR A 46 21.59 -10.77 10.98
N GLY A 47 21.63 -12.09 10.75
CA GLY A 47 20.45 -12.87 10.37
C GLY A 47 19.30 -12.85 11.41
N ALA A 48 19.61 -12.55 12.67
CA ALA A 48 18.61 -12.40 13.73
C ALA A 48 17.94 -11.01 13.73
N HIS A 49 18.54 -10.03 13.05
CA HIS A 49 18.04 -8.66 13.01
C HIS A 49 16.62 -8.61 12.41
N PRO A 50 15.67 -7.82 12.95
CA PRO A 50 14.30 -7.76 12.45
C PRO A 50 14.19 -7.49 10.95
N LEU A 51 15.04 -6.60 10.41
CA LEU A 51 15.09 -6.32 8.97
C LEU A 51 15.52 -7.55 8.17
N ALA A 52 16.55 -8.27 8.62
CA ALA A 52 17.02 -9.49 7.95
C ALA A 52 15.98 -10.61 8.01
N ARG A 53 15.26 -10.75 9.13
CA ARG A 53 14.19 -11.75 9.27
C ARG A 53 13.01 -11.52 8.32
N ARG A 54 12.70 -10.26 7.99
CA ARG A 54 11.55 -9.92 7.12
C ARG A 54 11.93 -9.83 5.65
N LEU A 55 13.05 -9.18 5.36
CA LEU A 55 13.49 -8.88 3.99
C LEU A 55 14.47 -9.92 3.45
N GLY A 56 15.09 -10.72 4.32
CA GLY A 56 16.29 -11.48 4.01
C GLY A 56 17.55 -10.65 4.26
N LEU A 57 18.64 -11.33 4.65
CA LEU A 57 19.89 -10.69 5.06
C LEU A 57 20.48 -9.77 3.98
N GLN A 58 20.49 -10.22 2.71
CA GLN A 58 21.07 -9.45 1.61
C GLN A 58 20.30 -8.16 1.34
N ARG A 59 18.97 -8.23 1.26
CA ARG A 59 18.12 -7.04 1.06
C ARG A 59 18.19 -6.08 2.23
N ALA A 60 18.23 -6.60 3.46
CA ALA A 60 18.36 -5.77 4.65
C ALA A 60 19.70 -5.02 4.69
N ARG A 61 20.80 -5.66 4.27
CA ARG A 61 22.11 -5.01 4.15
C ARG A 61 22.18 -4.01 3.00
N ALA A 62 21.55 -4.30 1.86
CA ALA A 62 21.43 -3.34 0.76
C ALA A 62 20.67 -2.09 1.20
N LEU A 63 19.54 -2.25 1.91
CA LEU A 63 18.80 -1.13 2.50
C LEU A 63 19.68 -0.31 3.45
N ALA A 64 20.43 -1.00 4.32
CA ALA A 64 21.35 -0.33 5.24
C ALA A 64 22.49 0.39 4.52
N THR A 65 22.98 -0.12 3.40
CA THR A 65 24.06 0.52 2.65
C THR A 65 23.61 1.87 2.08
N THR A 66 22.34 1.97 1.68
CA THR A 66 21.79 3.22 1.12
C THR A 66 21.38 4.22 2.20
N TYR A 67 20.84 3.75 3.34
CA TYR A 67 20.22 4.61 4.35
C TYR A 67 20.87 4.49 5.75
N GLU A 68 22.15 4.09 5.83
CA GLU A 68 22.83 3.84 7.11
C GLU A 68 22.79 5.05 8.04
N ARG A 69 22.58 4.77 9.33
CA ARG A 69 22.50 5.75 10.42
C ARG A 69 21.37 6.79 10.23
N GLU A 70 20.48 6.59 9.27
CA GLU A 70 19.32 7.44 9.05
C GLU A 70 18.06 6.86 9.71
N LYS A 71 17.12 7.75 10.02
CA LYS A 71 15.74 7.39 10.36
C LYS A 71 14.85 7.63 9.15
N ILE A 72 14.51 6.56 8.44
CA ILE A 72 13.60 6.63 7.31
C ILE A 72 12.15 6.60 7.79
N ASP A 73 11.32 7.51 7.28
CA ASP A 73 9.88 7.40 7.43
C ASP A 73 9.37 6.34 6.46
N VAL A 74 8.77 5.27 6.99
CA VAL A 74 8.14 4.23 6.18
C VAL A 74 6.67 4.63 6.05
N PRO A 75 6.23 5.19 4.90
CA PRO A 75 4.86 5.62 4.76
C PRO A 75 3.90 4.44 4.92
N ASN A 76 2.76 4.71 5.54
CA ASN A 76 1.71 3.72 5.64
C ASN A 76 0.99 3.64 4.29
N CYS A 77 1.35 2.68 3.44
CA CYS A 77 0.60 2.45 2.20
C CYS A 77 -0.67 1.61 2.42
N LYS A 78 -0.93 1.09 3.63
CA LYS A 78 -2.15 0.29 3.88
C LYS A 78 -3.43 1.06 3.56
N PRO A 79 -3.60 2.34 3.95
CA PRO A 79 -4.73 3.15 3.51
C PRO A 79 -4.82 3.30 1.99
N ALA A 80 -3.71 3.52 1.29
CA ALA A 80 -3.70 3.65 -0.17
C ALA A 80 -4.07 2.34 -0.86
N LEU A 81 -3.48 1.23 -0.45
CA LEU A 81 -3.80 -0.12 -0.92
C LEU A 81 -5.25 -0.50 -0.64
N HIS A 82 -5.77 -0.16 0.55
CA HIS A 82 -7.18 -0.38 0.89
C HIS A 82 -8.10 0.48 0.01
N ARG A 83 -7.72 1.72 -0.33
CA ARG A 83 -8.50 2.56 -1.26
C ARG A 83 -8.53 1.95 -2.66
N ALA A 84 -7.36 1.54 -3.19
CA ALA A 84 -7.27 0.90 -4.50
C ALA A 84 -8.09 -0.40 -4.56
N TRP A 85 -8.02 -1.21 -3.50
CA TRP A 85 -8.83 -2.43 -3.39
C TRP A 85 -10.33 -2.14 -3.29
N ASP A 86 -10.74 -1.20 -2.45
CA ASP A 86 -12.14 -0.77 -2.31
C ASP A 86 -12.69 -0.25 -3.67
N ALA A 87 -11.91 0.54 -4.42
CA ALA A 87 -12.26 1.06 -5.74
C ALA A 87 -12.43 -0.07 -6.78
N ARG A 88 -11.48 -1.02 -6.81
CA ARG A 88 -11.56 -2.20 -7.67
C ARG A 88 -12.79 -3.05 -7.39
N LEU A 89 -13.15 -3.26 -6.13
CA LEU A 89 -14.37 -3.97 -5.77
C LEU A 89 -15.62 -3.25 -6.28
N LEU A 90 -15.63 -1.91 -6.23
CA LEU A 90 -16.72 -1.10 -6.75
C LEU A 90 -16.83 -1.26 -8.28
N GLU A 91 -15.73 -1.22 -9.02
CA GLU A 91 -15.69 -1.49 -10.46
C GLU A 91 -16.19 -2.89 -10.80
N GLU A 92 -15.68 -3.93 -10.13
CA GLU A 92 -16.13 -5.32 -10.34
C GLU A 92 -17.63 -5.46 -9.98
N LYS A 93 -18.11 -4.69 -9.01
CA LYS A 93 -19.53 -4.63 -8.63
C LYS A 93 -20.38 -3.97 -9.73
N HIS A 94 -19.90 -2.88 -10.34
CA HIS A 94 -20.55 -2.22 -11.48
C HIS A 94 -20.55 -3.10 -12.73
N ALA A 95 -19.52 -3.92 -12.91
CA ALA A 95 -19.46 -4.94 -13.96
C ALA A 95 -20.41 -6.14 -13.74
N GLY A 96 -21.22 -6.12 -12.67
CA GLY A 96 -22.29 -7.09 -12.42
C GLY A 96 -21.96 -8.19 -11.42
N ALA A 97 -20.78 -8.17 -10.77
CA ALA A 97 -20.46 -9.18 -9.77
C ALA A 97 -21.36 -9.07 -8.52
N SER A 98 -21.82 -10.21 -8.00
CA SER A 98 -22.48 -10.26 -6.68
C SER A 98 -21.46 -10.14 -5.55
N ALA A 99 -21.91 -9.69 -4.37
CA ALA A 99 -21.03 -9.58 -3.20
C ALA A 99 -20.44 -10.95 -2.81
N ARG A 100 -21.21 -12.02 -2.99
CA ARG A 100 -20.77 -13.41 -2.79
C ARG A 100 -19.64 -13.82 -3.75
N GLN A 101 -19.76 -13.51 -5.04
CA GLN A 101 -18.72 -13.81 -6.02
C GLN A 101 -17.42 -13.06 -5.71
N LEU A 102 -17.52 -11.79 -5.31
CA LEU A 102 -16.37 -10.99 -4.89
C LEU A 102 -15.72 -11.58 -3.63
N ALA A 103 -16.51 -11.98 -2.64
CA ALA A 103 -16.03 -12.61 -1.42
C ALA A 103 -15.21 -13.88 -1.71
N ILE A 104 -15.72 -14.77 -2.57
CA ILE A 104 -15.01 -15.98 -2.98
C ILE A 104 -13.72 -15.65 -3.75
N ARG A 105 -13.79 -14.74 -4.73
CA ARG A 105 -12.64 -14.38 -5.59
C ARG A 105 -11.49 -13.76 -4.80
N HIS A 106 -11.81 -12.91 -3.84
CA HIS A 106 -10.83 -12.17 -3.04
C HIS A 106 -10.49 -12.86 -1.71
N GLY A 107 -11.08 -14.04 -1.42
CA GLY A 107 -10.79 -14.80 -0.20
C GLY A 107 -11.22 -14.12 1.09
N VAL A 108 -12.31 -13.34 1.06
CA VAL A 108 -12.82 -12.56 2.20
C VAL A 108 -14.28 -12.90 2.49
N THR A 109 -14.82 -12.37 3.60
CA THR A 109 -16.25 -12.51 3.91
C THR A 109 -17.11 -11.53 3.12
N GLU A 110 -18.39 -11.85 2.92
CA GLU A 110 -19.35 -10.90 2.32
C GLU A 110 -19.44 -9.59 3.12
N ARG A 111 -19.33 -9.67 4.47
CA ARG A 111 -19.28 -8.48 5.33
C ARG A 111 -18.11 -7.56 4.95
N THR A 112 -16.93 -8.12 4.71
CA THR A 112 -15.74 -7.35 4.30
C THR A 112 -15.98 -6.65 2.97
N VAL A 113 -16.60 -7.34 2.00
CA VAL A 113 -16.98 -6.77 0.70
C VAL A 113 -17.97 -5.61 0.87
N TRP A 114 -19.02 -5.77 1.67
CA TRP A 114 -19.98 -4.70 1.90
C TRP A 114 -19.37 -3.46 2.54
N LEU A 115 -18.48 -3.63 3.53
CA LEU A 115 -17.75 -2.52 4.14
C LEU A 115 -16.84 -1.80 3.14
N ALA A 116 -16.17 -2.56 2.26
CA ALA A 116 -15.34 -2.01 1.20
C ALA A 116 -16.15 -1.18 0.20
N LEU A 117 -17.26 -1.73 -0.29
CA LEU A 117 -18.17 -1.04 -1.23
C LEU A 117 -18.77 0.23 -0.61
N ALA A 118 -19.15 0.19 0.67
CA ALA A 118 -19.66 1.36 1.38
C ALA A 118 -18.62 2.48 1.45
N ARG A 119 -17.37 2.15 1.82
CA ARG A 119 -16.25 3.10 1.83
C ARG A 119 -15.93 3.65 0.45
N ALA A 120 -15.96 2.81 -0.59
CA ALA A 120 -15.70 3.22 -1.96
C ALA A 120 -16.76 4.23 -2.45
N ARG A 121 -18.04 3.95 -2.22
CA ARG A 121 -19.15 4.85 -2.59
C ARG A 121 -19.10 6.18 -1.84
N ALA A 122 -18.79 6.15 -0.55
CA ALA A 122 -18.66 7.37 0.24
C ALA A 122 -17.58 8.31 -0.32
N ARG A 123 -16.47 7.76 -0.84
CA ARG A 123 -15.42 8.55 -1.49
C ARG A 123 -15.81 9.05 -2.88
N ALA A 124 -16.39 8.18 -3.71
CA ALA A 124 -16.87 8.57 -5.04
C ALA A 124 -17.94 9.67 -4.96
N GLY A 125 -18.83 9.61 -3.96
CA GLY A 125 -19.84 10.66 -3.73
C GLY A 125 -19.23 12.00 -3.27
N SER A 126 -18.18 11.98 -2.44
CA SER A 126 -17.50 13.22 -2.03
C SER A 126 -16.70 13.91 -3.14
N GLU A 127 -16.24 13.16 -4.14
CA GLU A 127 -15.56 13.70 -5.32
C GLU A 127 -16.55 14.29 -6.33
N ASP A 128 -17.78 13.75 -6.41
CA ASP A 128 -18.85 14.27 -7.27
C ASP A 128 -19.44 15.58 -6.70
N ASP A 129 -19.62 15.67 -5.38
CA ASP A 129 -20.11 16.88 -4.70
C ASP A 129 -19.15 18.08 -4.84
N SER A 130 -17.84 17.85 -5.03
CA SER A 130 -16.84 18.91 -5.20
C SER A 130 -16.63 19.36 -6.65
N GLN A 131 -17.15 18.62 -7.62
CA GLN A 131 -17.19 19.02 -9.05
C GLN A 131 -18.48 19.79 -9.41
N ALA A 132 -19.53 19.71 -8.59
CA ALA A 132 -20.78 20.42 -8.83
C ALA A 132 -20.67 21.96 -8.68
N ASP A 133 -19.69 22.45 -7.91
CA ASP A 133 -19.51 23.89 -7.66
C ASP A 133 -18.67 24.63 -8.72
N LEU A 134 -18.07 23.94 -9.70
CA LEU A 134 -17.20 24.59 -10.70
C LEU A 134 -17.94 25.07 -11.96
N PHE A 135 -19.21 24.71 -12.14
CA PHE A 135 -20.03 25.11 -13.30
C PHE A 135 -21.13 26.12 -12.96
N ALA A 136 -21.05 26.77 -11.79
CA ALA A 136 -22.05 27.71 -11.30
C ALA A 136 -21.65 29.19 -11.38
N GLU A 137 -20.71 29.59 -12.25
CA GLU A 137 -20.47 31.02 -12.57
C GLU A 137 -20.05 31.19 -14.05
N GLY A 138 -20.88 31.91 -14.82
CA GLY A 138 -20.55 32.41 -16.17
C GLY A 138 -21.70 32.45 -17.15
#